data_AF-A0A7M2RFB0-F1
#
_entry.id   AF-A0A7M2RFB0-F1
#
_cell.length_a   1.000
_cell.length_b   1.000
_cell.length_c   1.000
_cell.angle_alpha   90.00
_cell.angle_beta   90.00
_cell.angle_gamma   90.00
#
_symmetry.space_group_name_H-M   'P 1'
#
loop_
_entity.id
_entity.type
_entity.pdbx_description
1 polymer ?
#
loop_
_entity_poly.entity_id
_entity_poly.type
_entity_poly.pdbx_seq_one_letter_code
_entity_poly.pdbx_strand_id
1 'polypeptide(L)'
;MKGKWEVTAQFIADTQMYAVYRLRDVDAVDHSGNREYAGGYVTDRAEAEFVAERLNAEDEEKGPESGNPQDQKTKNITSIIGYNEAFDNGE
;
A
#
# COMPACT_ATOMS: atom_id res chain seq x y z
N MET A 1 -3.24 0.20 -15.45
CA MET A 1 -1.94 -0.45 -15.05
C MET A 1 -1.61 -0.05 -13.62
N LYS A 2 -0.83 -0.82 -12.86
CA LYS A 2 -0.40 -0.38 -11.53
C LYS A 2 0.67 0.71 -11.63
N GLY A 3 0.61 1.67 -10.72
CA GLY A 3 1.61 2.72 -10.59
C GLY A 3 2.86 2.25 -9.86
N LYS A 4 3.91 3.08 -9.91
CA LYS A 4 5.08 2.92 -9.05
C LYS A 4 4.70 3.22 -7.59
N TRP A 5 5.47 2.66 -6.67
CA TRP A 5 5.41 3.00 -5.26
C TRP A 5 6.01 4.39 -5.03
N GLU A 6 5.27 5.23 -4.31
CA GLU A 6 5.57 6.61 -3.99
C GLU A 6 5.34 6.87 -2.49
N VAL A 7 5.87 7.98 -1.99
CA VAL A 7 5.69 8.41 -0.60
C VAL A 7 4.67 9.54 -0.53
N THR A 8 3.67 9.39 0.33
CA THR A 8 2.76 10.48 0.70
C THR A 8 3.12 10.99 2.09
N ALA A 9 2.97 12.30 2.30
CA ALA A 9 3.10 12.94 3.62
C ALA A 9 1.74 13.48 4.06
N GLN A 10 1.37 13.23 5.31
CA GLN A 10 0.13 13.72 5.92
C GLN A 10 0.38 14.12 7.37
N PHE A 11 -0.32 15.14 7.85
CA PHE A 11 -0.31 15.50 9.27
C PHE A 11 -1.39 14.71 10.01
N ILE A 12 -0.99 13.94 11.02
CA ILE A 12 -1.89 13.19 11.91
C ILE A 12 -1.61 13.66 13.33
N ALA A 13 -2.61 14.29 13.96
CA ALA A 13 -2.49 14.86 15.31
C ALA A 13 -1.20 15.70 15.49
N ASP A 14 -0.99 16.67 14.61
CA ASP A 14 0.16 17.60 14.57
C ASP A 14 1.53 16.96 14.28
N THR A 15 1.57 15.65 14.04
CA THR A 15 2.79 14.95 13.64
C THR A 15 2.80 14.73 12.13
N GLN A 16 3.89 15.12 11.46
CA GLN A 16 4.08 14.79 10.06
C GLN A 16 4.43 13.30 9.93
N MET A 17 3.57 12.57 9.24
CA MET A 17 3.66 11.13 9.04
C MET A 17 3.77 10.83 7.54
N TYR A 18 4.48 9.77 7.22
CA TYR A 18 4.75 9.32 5.86
C TYR A 18 4.18 7.94 5.64
N ALA A 19 3.66 7.66 4.46
CA ALA A 19 3.24 6.31 4.08
C ALA A 19 3.65 6.03 2.64
N VAL A 20 3.91 4.76 2.36
CA VAL A 20 4.22 4.29 1.01
C VAL A 20 2.95 3.80 0.35
N TYR A 21 2.63 4.33 -0.82
CA TYR A 21 1.44 3.97 -1.59
C TYR A 21 1.76 3.81 -3.08
N ARG A 22 0.86 3.15 -3.81
CA ARG A 22 0.81 3.20 -5.28
C ARG A 22 -0.63 3.31 -5.74
N LEU A 23 -0.84 3.76 -6.97
CA LEU A 23 -2.14 3.65 -7.62
C LEU A 23 -2.36 2.23 -8.11
N ARG A 24 -3.54 1.68 -7.84
CA ARG A 24 -3.98 0.39 -8.39
C ARG A 24 -4.22 0.49 -9.88
N ASP A 25 -4.78 1.63 -10.30
CA ASP A 25 -4.94 1.99 -11.70
C ASP A 25 -4.50 3.44 -11.95
N VAL A 26 -3.41 3.62 -12.69
CA VAL A 26 -2.87 4.95 -13.04
C VAL A 26 -3.76 5.74 -13.99
N ASP A 27 -4.66 5.05 -14.71
CA ASP A 27 -5.57 5.68 -15.66
C ASP A 27 -6.89 6.15 -15.00
N ALA A 28 -7.13 5.71 -13.75
CA ALA A 28 -8.29 6.10 -12.97
C ALA A 28 -7.99 7.31 -12.09
N VAL A 29 -9.07 7.96 -11.60
CA VAL A 29 -8.95 9.11 -10.69
C VAL A 29 -8.22 8.69 -9.40
N ASP A 30 -7.35 9.57 -8.92
CA ASP A 30 -6.69 9.38 -7.64
C ASP A 30 -7.67 9.66 -6.48
N HIS A 31 -8.17 8.58 -5.87
CA HIS A 31 -9.00 8.60 -4.68
C HIS A 31 -8.61 7.44 -3.75
N SER A 32 -9.05 7.47 -2.49
CA SER A 32 -8.65 6.48 -1.46
C SER A 32 -8.85 5.03 -1.90
N GLY A 33 -9.94 4.72 -2.61
CA GLY A 33 -10.21 3.39 -3.16
C GLY A 33 -9.26 2.92 -4.28
N ASN A 34 -8.60 3.85 -4.96
CA ASN A 34 -7.60 3.59 -5.99
C ASN A 34 -6.15 3.57 -5.44
N ARG A 35 -5.97 3.80 -4.13
CA ARG A 35 -4.65 3.73 -3.48
C ARG A 35 -4.44 2.38 -2.80
N GLU A 36 -3.27 1.80 -3.01
CA GLU A 36 -2.76 0.63 -2.29
C GLU A 36 -1.58 1.07 -1.43
N TYR A 37 -1.56 0.68 -0.15
CA TYR A 37 -0.49 1.04 0.78
C TYR A 37 0.39 -0.18 1.09
N ALA A 38 1.70 0.02 1.15
CA ALA A 38 2.66 -1.05 1.45
C ALA A 38 2.83 -1.31 2.96
N GLY A 39 2.18 -0.50 3.81
CA GLY A 39 2.31 -0.59 5.25
C GLY A 39 1.55 0.54 5.97
N GLY A 40 1.89 0.72 7.25
CA GLY A 40 1.37 1.82 8.07
C GLY A 40 2.09 3.15 7.83
N TYR A 41 1.68 4.16 8.59
CA TYR A 41 2.37 5.44 8.62
C TYR A 41 3.63 5.36 9.50
N VAL A 42 4.72 5.96 9.04
CA VAL A 42 6.00 6.11 9.75
C VAL A 42 6.32 7.58 9.96
N THR A 43 7.13 7.91 10.96
CA THR A 43 7.57 9.30 11.22
C THR A 43 8.84 9.67 10.44
N ASP A 44 9.60 8.68 9.96
CA ASP A 44 10.82 8.89 9.17
C ASP A 44 10.51 8.81 7.67
N ARG A 45 10.78 9.90 6.95
CA ARG A 45 10.62 9.96 5.50
C ARG A 45 11.59 9.04 4.78
N ALA A 46 12.84 8.94 5.26
CA ALA A 46 13.87 8.13 4.61
C ALA A 46 13.51 6.64 4.68
N GLU A 47 12.88 6.20 5.78
CA GLU A 47 12.34 4.84 5.90
C GLU A 47 11.27 4.57 4.83
N ALA A 48 10.33 5.49 4.65
CA ALA A 48 9.29 5.37 3.62
C ALA A 48 9.89 5.37 2.20
N GLU A 49 10.86 6.23 1.91
CA GLU A 49 11.53 6.30 0.61
C GLU A 49 12.30 5.02 0.30
N PHE A 50 13.04 4.48 1.28
CA PHE A 50 13.76 3.21 1.14
C PHE A 50 12.81 2.04 0.82
N VAL A 51 11.64 2.00 1.47
CA VAL A 51 10.63 0.98 1.20
C VAL A 51 10.04 1.15 -0.21
N ALA A 52 9.73 2.37 -0.63
CA ALA A 52 9.20 2.64 -1.97
C ALA A 52 10.20 2.23 -3.07
N GLU A 53 11.48 2.59 -2.91
CA GLU A 53 12.55 2.24 -3.84
C GLU A 53 12.73 0.72 -3.94
N ARG A 54 12.80 0.01 -2.80
CA ARG A 54 12.90 -1.45 -2.76
C ARG A 54 11.74 -2.12 -3.49
N LEU A 55 10.51 -1.68 -3.24
CA LEU A 55 9.32 -2.26 -3.88
C LEU A 55 9.29 -1.99 -5.38
N ASN A 56 9.72 -0.81 -5.82
CA ASN A 56 9.85 -0.51 -7.24
C ASN A 56 10.91 -1.39 -7.91
N ALA A 57 12.06 -1.62 -7.27
CA ALA A 57 13.09 -2.52 -7.78
C ALA A 57 12.57 -3.97 -7.88
N GLU A 58 11.83 -4.45 -6.88
CA GLU A 58 11.22 -5.79 -6.90
C GLU A 58 10.15 -5.95 -8.01
N ASP A 59 9.37 -4.90 -8.27
CA ASP A 59 8.37 -4.90 -9.35
C ASP A 59 9.05 -4.83 -10.74
N GLU A 60 10.20 -4.13 -10.86
CA GLU A 60 11.00 -4.10 -12.09
C GLU A 60 11.71 -5.44 -12.38
N GLU A 61 12.22 -6.12 -11.35
CA GLU A 61 12.84 -7.45 -11.48
C GLU A 61 11.83 -8.54 -11.88
N LYS A 62 10.58 -8.42 -11.46
CA LYS A 62 9.51 -9.36 -11.84
C LYS A 62 9.05 -9.18 -13.30
N GLY A 63 9.52 -8.14 -13.98
CA GLY A 63 9.11 -7.79 -15.33
C GLY A 63 7.64 -7.37 -15.41
N PRO A 64 7.20 -6.73 -16.51
CA PRO A 64 5.79 -6.41 -16.68
C PRO A 64 5.00 -7.72 -16.76
N GLU A 65 4.25 -8.04 -15.72
CA GLU A 65 3.28 -9.13 -15.71
C GLU A 65 2.22 -8.87 -16.79
N SER A 66 2.47 -9.33 -18.01
CA SER A 66 1.43 -9.55 -19.01
C SER A 66 0.67 -10.80 -18.61
N GLY A 67 -0.32 -10.67 -17.72
CA GLY A 67 -1.00 -11.81 -17.10
C GLY A 67 -2.52 -11.64 -17.02
N ASN A 68 -3.21 -12.29 -17.95
CA ASN A 68 -4.64 -12.60 -18.03
C ASN A 68 -5.32 -12.83 -16.65
N PRO A 69 -6.52 -12.26 -16.34
CA PRO A 69 -7.08 -12.18 -14.99
C PRO A 69 -7.79 -13.46 -14.49
N GLN A 70 -7.13 -14.63 -14.48
CA GLN A 70 -7.81 -15.85 -14.03
C GLN A 70 -7.03 -16.86 -13.19
N ASP A 71 -5.90 -16.51 -12.58
CA ASP A 71 -5.14 -17.49 -11.77
C ASP A 71 -4.78 -17.04 -10.34
N GLN A 72 -5.65 -16.23 -9.71
CA GLN A 72 -5.59 -16.05 -8.25
C GLN A 72 -6.42 -17.12 -7.53
N LYS A 73 -5.94 -18.36 -7.57
CA LYS A 73 -6.35 -19.40 -6.62
C LYS A 73 -5.17 -19.76 -5.72
N THR A 74 -5.34 -19.43 -4.42
CA THR A 74 -4.55 -19.85 -3.25
C THR A 74 -3.14 -19.26 -3.16
N LYS A 75 -2.76 -18.57 -2.08
CA LYS A 75 -2.62 -19.13 -0.72
C LYS A 75 -2.90 -18.10 0.37
N ASN A 76 -3.67 -18.57 1.35
CA ASN A 76 -4.01 -17.91 2.60
C ASN A 76 -2.77 -17.39 3.34
N ILE A 77 -2.80 -16.12 3.73
CA ILE A 77 -1.93 -15.58 4.79
C ILE A 77 -2.83 -14.93 5.84
N THR A 78 -3.62 -15.76 6.51
CA THR A 78 -4.18 -15.43 7.82
C THR A 78 -3.10 -15.80 8.84
N SER A 79 -2.84 -14.93 9.82
CA SER A 79 -1.69 -14.91 10.74
C SER A 79 -0.53 -14.13 10.11
N ILE A 80 -0.33 -12.84 10.40
CA ILE A 80 0.07 -12.30 11.71
C ILE A 80 -0.44 -10.84 11.79
N ILE A 81 -0.64 -10.37 13.03
CA ILE A 81 -1.14 -9.05 13.46
C ILE A 81 -2.67 -8.97 13.57
N GLY A 82 -3.17 -9.37 14.74
CA GLY A 82 -4.50 -9.03 15.18
C GLY A 82 -4.63 -7.52 15.35
N TYR A 83 -5.60 -6.94 14.64
CA TYR A 83 -6.23 -5.70 15.05
C TYR A 83 -7.66 -6.04 15.49
N ASN A 84 -7.94 -5.67 16.74
CA ASN A 84 -9.21 -5.82 17.42
C ASN A 84 -10.30 -5.02 16.66
N GLU A 85 -11.27 -5.73 16.08
CA GLU A 85 -12.56 -5.12 15.75
C GLU A 85 -13.42 -5.09 17.02
N ALA A 86 -13.17 -4.10 17.88
CA ALA A 86 -14.16 -3.64 18.84
C ALA A 86 -14.98 -2.52 18.18
N PHE A 87 -15.88 -2.88 17.28
CA PHE A 87 -16.98 -1.99 16.90
C PHE A 87 -18.06 -2.13 17.97
N ASP A 88 -17.96 -1.20 18.92
CA ASP A 88 -19.03 -0.75 19.79
C ASP A 88 -20.27 -0.41 18.93
N ASN A 89 -21.29 -1.27 19.00
CA ASN A 89 -22.63 -0.96 18.51
C ASN A 89 -23.53 -0.82 19.74
N GLY A 90 -23.36 0.29 20.45
CA GLY A 90 -24.38 0.85 21.30
C GLY A 90 -25.42 1.59 20.44
N GLU A 91 -26.60 0.99 20.30
CA GLU A 91 -27.93 1.55 20.62
C GLU A 91 -29.04 0.56 20.20
#